data_AF-A0AAV6C0J4-F1
#
_entry.id   AF-A0AAV6C0J4-F1
#
_cell.length_a   1.000
_cell.length_b   1.000
_cell.length_c   1.000
_cell.angle_alpha   90.00
_cell.angle_beta   90.00
_cell.angle_gamma   90.00
#
_symmetry.space_group_name_H-M   'P 1'
#
loop_
_entity.id
_entity.type
_entity.pdbx_description
1 polymer ?
#
loop_
_entity_poly.entity_id
_entity_poly.type
_entity_poly.pdbx_seq_one_letter_code
_entity_poly.pdbx_strand_id
1 'polypeptide(L)'
;MKGPYGFDTSDSCQNCGLRSAGFFCQLNPATLKDFNAARTTATYPGGALLFLEKQDPRGVFVLCAGEVKLSISSSAGKTLILRIARPGEILGLMAALTNTSY
;
A
#
# COMPACT_ATOMS: atom_id res chain seq x y z
N MET A 1 -10.97 -17.57 0.14
CA MET A 1 -9.90 -18.43 0.68
C MET A 1 -9.01 -17.52 1.51
N LYS A 2 -8.74 -17.85 2.78
CA LYS A 2 -7.82 -17.04 3.59
C LYS A 2 -6.42 -17.16 3.00
N GLY A 3 -5.83 -16.02 2.65
CA GLY A 3 -4.46 -15.94 2.14
C GLY A 3 -3.43 -16.13 3.26
N PRO A 4 -2.13 -16.06 2.91
CA PRO A 4 -1.06 -16.11 3.90
C PRO A 4 -1.28 -15.12 5.05
N TYR A 5 -0.94 -15.54 6.27
CA TYR A 5 -1.13 -14.80 7.53
C TYR A 5 -2.59 -14.47 7.90
N GLY A 6 -3.57 -15.13 7.27
CA GLY A 6 -4.97 -15.06 7.69
C GLY A 6 -5.76 -13.89 7.11
N PHE A 7 -5.20 -13.16 6.14
CA PHE A 7 -5.89 -12.07 5.46
C PHE A 7 -6.75 -12.59 4.30
N ASP A 8 -7.96 -12.04 4.16
CA ASP A 8 -8.77 -12.22 2.95
C ASP A 8 -8.18 -11.37 1.83
N THR A 9 -7.39 -12.01 0.97
CA THR A 9 -6.82 -11.37 -0.21
C THR A 9 -7.87 -11.32 -1.31
N SER A 10 -8.30 -10.11 -1.71
CA SER A 10 -9.25 -9.97 -2.81
C SER A 10 -8.52 -10.08 -4.16
N ASP A 11 -8.82 -11.15 -4.89
CA ASP A 11 -8.22 -11.40 -6.21
C ASP A 11 -8.80 -10.51 -7.33
N SER A 12 -9.78 -9.67 -7.00
CA SER A 12 -10.28 -8.61 -7.88
C SER A 12 -10.65 -7.36 -7.08
N CYS A 13 -10.15 -6.21 -7.51
CA CYS A 13 -10.57 -4.90 -7.00
C CYS A 13 -12.06 -4.62 -7.30
N GLN A 14 -12.67 -5.27 -8.30
CA GLN A 14 -14.06 -4.99 -8.72
C GLN A 14 -15.07 -5.38 -7.64
N ASN A 15 -14.75 -6.44 -6.89
CA ASN A 15 -15.58 -7.02 -5.83
C ASN A 15 -14.94 -6.84 -4.45
N CYS A 16 -14.02 -5.88 -4.30
CA CYS A 16 -13.30 -5.65 -3.05
C CYS A 16 -14.19 -4.90 -2.05
N GLY A 17 -14.26 -5.38 -0.80
CA GLY A 17 -15.02 -4.73 0.27
C GLY A 17 -14.50 -3.35 0.68
N LEU A 18 -13.29 -2.97 0.24
CA LEU A 18 -12.68 -1.67 0.51
C LEU A 18 -13.16 -0.53 -0.40
N ARG A 19 -13.99 -0.85 -1.39
CA ARG A 19 -14.51 0.12 -2.36
C ARG A 19 -15.25 1.29 -1.71
N SER A 20 -15.84 1.09 -0.53
CA SER A 20 -16.57 2.10 0.23
C SER A 20 -15.69 3.02 1.09
N ALA A 21 -14.41 2.68 1.32
CA ALA A 21 -13.60 3.31 2.37
C ALA A 21 -12.44 4.19 1.87
N GLY A 22 -11.91 3.95 0.67
CA GLY A 22 -10.70 4.64 0.17
C GLY A 22 -10.87 5.30 -1.20
N PHE A 23 -10.31 6.50 -1.36
CA PHE A 23 -10.30 7.25 -2.64
C PHE A 23 -9.78 6.42 -3.81
N PHE A 24 -8.66 5.71 -3.62
CA PHE A 24 -8.05 4.86 -4.66
C PHE A 24 -8.88 3.62 -5.00
N CYS A 25 -9.77 3.18 -4.12
CA CYS A 25 -10.68 2.07 -4.40
C CYS A 25 -11.97 2.53 -5.10
N GLN A 26 -12.22 3.84 -5.24
CA GLN A 26 -13.41 4.42 -5.87
C GLN A 26 -13.20 4.81 -7.35
N LEU A 27 -12.22 4.22 -8.02
CA LEU A 27 -12.01 4.42 -9.45
C LEU A 27 -13.24 3.97 -10.24
N ASN A 28 -13.48 4.64 -11.38
CA ASN A 28 -14.56 4.24 -12.28
C ASN A 28 -14.35 2.79 -12.76
N PRO A 29 -15.40 2.06 -13.16
CA PRO A 29 -15.30 0.63 -13.49
C PRO A 29 -14.28 0.30 -14.59
N ALA A 30 -14.12 1.17 -15.60
CA ALA A 30 -13.16 0.97 -16.68
C ALA A 30 -11.71 1.10 -16.18
N THR A 31 -11.40 2.20 -15.51
CA THR A 31 -10.07 2.44 -14.91
C THR A 31 -9.74 1.38 -13.85
N LEU A 32 -10.74 0.92 -13.11
CA LEU A 32 -10.55 -0.12 -12.10
C LEU A 32 -10.26 -1.50 -12.74
N LYS A 33 -10.83 -1.79 -13.92
CA LYS A 33 -10.48 -2.98 -14.70
C LYS A 33 -9.02 -2.93 -15.15
N ASP A 34 -8.58 -1.78 -15.68
CA ASP A 34 -7.19 -1.59 -16.13
C ASP A 34 -6.22 -1.66 -14.95
N PHE A 35 -6.56 -1.02 -13.84
CA PHE A 35 -5.80 -1.10 -12.59
C PHE A 35 -5.69 -2.55 -12.08
N ASN A 36 -6.80 -3.31 -12.11
CA ASN A 36 -6.81 -4.70 -11.68
C ASN A 36 -5.97 -5.61 -12.60
N ALA A 37 -5.79 -5.25 -13.87
CA ALA A 37 -4.93 -5.98 -14.80
C ALA A 37 -3.44 -5.64 -14.62
N ALA A 38 -3.13 -4.39 -14.25
CA ALA A 38 -1.75 -3.92 -14.05
C ALA A 38 -1.20 -4.22 -12.65
N ARG A 39 -2.06 -4.46 -11.65
CA ARG A 39 -1.61 -4.66 -10.26
C ARG A 39 -0.84 -5.96 -10.09
N THR A 40 0.11 -5.94 -9.16
CA THR A 40 0.73 -7.14 -8.62
C THR A 40 0.37 -7.26 -7.13
N THR A 41 -0.09 -8.44 -6.71
CA THR A 41 -0.44 -8.70 -5.32
C THR A 41 0.72 -9.36 -4.60
N ALA A 42 1.08 -8.83 -3.43
CA ALA A 42 2.08 -9.40 -2.54
C ALA A 42 1.54 -9.42 -1.11
N THR A 43 2.00 -10.40 -0.32
CA THR A 43 1.62 -10.53 1.09
C THR A 43 2.88 -10.63 1.93
N TYR A 44 2.91 -9.89 3.03
CA TYR A 44 4.08 -9.77 3.88
C TYR A 44 3.74 -10.19 5.32
N PRO A 45 4.67 -10.82 6.04
CA PRO A 45 4.51 -11.07 7.47
C PRO A 45 4.53 -9.74 8.26
N GLY A 46 4.01 -9.79 9.48
CA GLY A 46 4.12 -8.66 10.42
C GLY A 46 5.58 -8.26 10.64
N GLY A 47 5.86 -6.95 10.60
CA GLY A 47 7.21 -6.41 10.78
C GLY A 47 8.06 -6.36 9.50
N ALA A 48 7.55 -6.83 8.36
CA ALA A 48 8.24 -6.67 7.08
C ALA A 48 8.37 -5.20 6.67
N LEU A 49 9.51 -4.85 6.06
CA LEU A 49 9.76 -3.53 5.49
C LEU A 49 9.30 -3.49 4.03
N LEU A 50 8.38 -2.58 3.70
CA LEU A 50 7.89 -2.39 2.33
C LEU A 50 8.85 -1.54 1.49
N PHE A 51 9.41 -0.49 2.09
CA PHE A 51 10.42 0.38 1.52
C PHE A 51 11.15 1.13 2.65
N LEU A 52 12.32 1.68 2.34
CA LEU A 52 13.16 2.43 3.26
C LEU A 52 13.19 3.91 2.88
N GLU A 53 13.38 4.78 3.88
CA GLU A 53 13.68 6.20 3.66
C GLU A 53 14.89 6.33 2.73
N LYS A 54 14.83 7.26 1.78
CA LYS A 54 15.90 7.52 0.79
C LYS A 54 16.13 6.41 -0.24
N GLN A 55 15.31 5.36 -0.25
CA GLN A 55 15.33 4.38 -1.31
C GLN A 55 14.63 4.94 -2.55
N ASP A 56 15.17 4.65 -3.73
CA ASP A 56 14.52 5.00 -5.00
C ASP A 56 13.14 4.35 -5.12
N PRO A 57 12.15 5.08 -5.65
CA PRO A 57 10.78 4.61 -5.72
C PRO A 57 10.66 3.44 -6.70
N ARG A 58 10.34 2.25 -6.18
CA ARG A 58 10.08 1.05 -6.99
C ARG A 58 8.66 1.01 -7.54
N GLY A 59 7.78 1.83 -6.99
CA GLY A 59 6.37 1.89 -7.32
C GLY A 59 5.52 2.33 -6.14
N VAL A 60 4.23 2.16 -6.32
CA VAL A 60 3.20 2.60 -5.38
C VAL A 60 2.50 1.38 -4.81
N PHE A 61 2.22 1.40 -3.50
CA PHE A 61 1.57 0.30 -2.81
C PHE A 61 0.16 0.70 -2.38
N VAL A 62 -0.81 -0.16 -2.64
CA VAL A 62 -2.19 -0.01 -2.13
C VAL A 62 -2.40 -1.08 -1.06
N LEU A 63 -2.77 -0.67 0.15
CA LEU A 63 -2.95 -1.59 1.27
C LEU A 63 -4.32 -2.26 1.18
N CYS A 64 -4.35 -3.58 0.97
CA CYS A 64 -5.61 -4.34 0.90
C CYS A 64 -6.06 -4.94 2.24
N ALA A 65 -5.15 -5.17 3.18
CA ALA A 65 -5.47 -5.72 4.49
C ALA A 65 -4.33 -5.47 5.49
N GLY A 66 -4.65 -5.43 6.78
CA GLY A 66 -3.69 -5.15 7.85
C GLY A 66 -3.44 -3.65 8.05
N GLU A 67 -2.34 -3.32 8.73
CA GLU A 67 -1.93 -1.96 9.02
C GLU A 67 -0.44 -1.79 8.71
N VAL A 68 -0.06 -0.63 8.18
CA VAL A 68 1.34 -0.30 7.87
C VAL A 68 1.76 0.95 8.62
N LYS A 69 2.84 0.84 9.38
CA LYS A 69 3.44 1.98 10.08
C LYS A 69 4.44 2.68 9.17
N LEU A 70 4.18 3.95 8.85
CA LEU A 70 5.14 4.82 8.18
C LEU A 70 5.92 5.60 9.24
N SER A 71 7.23 5.46 9.23
CA SER A 71 8.11 6.15 10.18
C SER A 71 9.41 6.57 9.50
N ILE A 72 10.01 7.64 10.02
CA ILE A 72 11.33 8.13 9.64
C ILE A 72 12.28 8.01 10.83
N SER A 73 13.58 7.92 10.55
CA SER A 73 14.60 7.79 11.59
C SER A 73 15.62 8.92 11.49
N SER A 74 15.93 9.57 12.61
CA SER A 74 16.99 10.58 12.65
C SER A 74 18.37 9.92 12.62
N SER A 75 19.40 10.71 12.29
CA SER A 75 20.80 10.29 12.36
C SER A 75 21.23 9.83 13.77
N ALA A 76 20.52 10.27 14.81
CA ALA A 76 20.73 9.86 16.20
C ALA A 76 19.94 8.60 16.60
N GLY A 77 19.30 7.91 15.64
CA GLY A 77 18.54 6.67 15.87
C GLY A 77 17.13 6.86 16.44
N LYS A 78 16.64 8.09 16.56
CA LYS A 78 15.28 8.36 17.04
C LYS A 78 14.30 8.13 15.90
N THR A 79 13.26 7.33 16.14
CA THR A 79 12.23 7.03 15.13
C THR A 79 10.95 7.82 15.42
N LEU A 80 10.41 8.49 14.41
CA LEU A 80 9.14 9.20 14.47
C LEU A 80 8.11 8.50 13.59
N ILE A 81 6.96 8.14 14.17
CA ILE A 81 5.83 7.59 13.42
C ILE A 81 5.10 8.76 12.76
N LEU A 82 5.08 8.78 11.43
CA LEU A 82 4.37 9.80 10.66
C LEU A 82 2.89 9.46 10.53
N ARG A 83 2.58 8.18 10.25
CA ARG A 83 1.21 7.72 10.00
C ARG A 83 1.09 6.21 10.16
N ILE A 84 -0.09 5.74 10.56
CA ILE A 84 -0.52 4.35 10.41
C ILE A 84 -1.49 4.29 9.24
N ALA A 85 -1.09 3.59 8.17
CA ALA A 85 -1.93 3.41 7.00
C ALA A 85 -2.88 2.22 7.17
N ARG A 86 -4.11 2.40 6.70
CA ARG A 86 -5.21 1.43 6.80
C ARG A 86 -5.61 0.87 5.43
N PRO A 87 -6.38 -0.24 5.40
CA PRO A 87 -6.84 -0.80 4.14
C PRO A 87 -7.59 0.23 3.27
N GLY A 88 -7.28 0.28 1.99
CA GLY A 88 -7.79 1.26 1.02
C GLY A 88 -6.90 2.49 0.82
N GLU A 89 -5.84 2.62 1.61
CA GLU A 89 -4.89 3.73 1.50
C GLU A 89 -3.66 3.38 0.66
N ILE A 90 -3.01 4.44 0.18
CA ILE A 90 -1.85 4.35 -0.71
C ILE A 90 -0.56 4.77 0.01
N LEU A 91 0.55 4.14 -0.38
CA LEU A 91 1.88 4.39 0.15
C LEU A 91 2.87 4.59 -0.98
N GLY A 92 3.82 5.51 -0.81
CA GLY A 92 4.88 5.75 -1.79
C GLY A 92 4.44 6.53 -3.05
N LEU A 93 3.20 7.03 -3.09
CA LEU A 93 2.66 7.76 -4.24
C LEU A 93 3.47 9.02 -4.57
N MET A 94 3.78 9.85 -3.57
CA MET A 94 4.51 11.10 -3.79
C MET A 94 5.87 10.84 -4.41
N ALA A 95 6.66 9.95 -3.80
CA ALA A 95 7.98 9.54 -4.29
C ALA A 95 7.94 9.06 -5.75
N ALA A 96 6.98 8.20 -6.08
CA ALA A 96 6.82 7.70 -7.44
C ALA A 96 6.43 8.79 -8.47
N LEU A 97 5.60 9.77 -8.08
CA LEU A 97 5.16 10.85 -8.97
C LEU A 97 6.22 11.93 -9.18
N THR A 98 6.97 12.26 -8.13
CA THR A 98 8.00 13.32 -8.19
C THR A 98 9.38 12.79 -8.57
N ASN A 99 9.50 11.48 -8.79
CA ASN A 99 10.77 10.80 -9.03
C ASN A 99 11.82 11.14 -7.95
N THR A 100 11.36 11.18 -6.70
CA THR A 100 12.20 11.38 -5.51
C THR A 100 12.20 10.11 -4.67
N SER A 101 13.18 9.98 -3.79
CA SER A 101 13.22 8.85 -2.86
C SER A 101 12.00 8.82 -1.92
N TYR A 102 11.70 7.62 -1.38
CA TYR A 102 10.66 7.42 -0.38
C TYR A 102 10.89 8.20 0.92
#